data_AF-A0A6J5UXF1-F1
#
_entry.id   AF-A0A6J5UXF1-F1
#
_cell.length_a   1.000
_cell.length_b   1.000
_cell.length_c   1.000
_cell.angle_alpha   90.00
_cell.angle_beta   90.00
_cell.angle_gamma   90.00
#
_symmetry.space_group_name_H-M   'P 1'
#
loop_
_entity.id
_entity.type
_entity.pdbx_description
1 polymer ?
#
loop_
_entity_poly.entity_id
_entity_poly.type
_entity_poly.pdbx_seq_one_letter_code
_entity_poly.pdbx_strand_id
1 'polypeptide(L)'
;MRERRGLCTSRERTLLELRAWETMKRFFRPVEKDGSAKKPTLSSSSENGEISGEGSKKEPLKFITWNANSFLLRVKKNWPEFTKFITSFDPDEVRMPAAGSKDALKNPGELKDDTSSSREEKQILMRALSSPPFGDYRVWWSLADSKYAGTALFVKKCFQPQKVFFNLDRKASKHEPDGRVILAEFETFNLLNTYAPNNGWKEEENSFPRRRKWDKRILEFVLQSSDKPLIWCGDLNVSHEEIDVSHPHFFSAAKLNGYVPPNKEDCGQPGFTLAERKRFGNILKEYVTPLENFVSMGKSRKRARMAKKAAPAKKPEKAVKFSTVMDTKNRLS
;
A
#
# COMPACT_ATOMS: atom_id res chain seq x y z
N MET A 1 18.08 -16.60 -46.58
CA MET A 1 16.83 -16.63 -45.79
C MET A 1 17.05 -17.59 -44.63
N ARG A 2 17.49 -17.14 -43.44
CA ARG A 2 16.73 -16.58 -42.31
C ARG A 2 15.72 -17.57 -41.68
N GLU A 3 16.18 -18.27 -40.65
CA GLU A 3 15.44 -18.45 -39.39
C GLU A 3 16.46 -18.55 -38.24
N ARG A 4 16.46 -17.58 -37.32
CA ARG A 4 17.05 -17.68 -35.98
C ARG A 4 16.00 -17.16 -35.00
N ARG A 5 15.40 -18.07 -34.23
CA ARG A 5 14.58 -17.73 -33.06
C ARG A 5 15.52 -17.50 -31.89
N GLY A 6 15.55 -16.27 -31.38
CA GLY A 6 16.25 -15.93 -30.14
C GLY A 6 15.40 -16.30 -28.93
N LEU A 7 15.82 -17.35 -28.21
CA LEU A 7 15.39 -17.60 -26.83
C LEU A 7 15.93 -16.47 -25.93
N CYS A 8 15.05 -15.61 -25.44
CA CYS A 8 15.35 -14.75 -24.30
C CYS A 8 14.99 -15.51 -23.02
N THR A 9 16.01 -15.76 -22.20
CA THR A 9 16.10 -16.85 -21.23
C THR A 9 15.38 -16.55 -19.90
N SER A 10 14.85 -17.60 -19.25
CA SER A 10 14.25 -17.53 -17.92
C SER A 10 15.25 -17.18 -16.80
N ARG A 11 16.57 -17.26 -17.08
CA ARG A 11 17.65 -17.01 -16.11
C ARG A 11 17.77 -15.55 -15.66
N GLU A 12 17.47 -14.58 -16.53
CA GLU A 12 17.54 -13.15 -16.17
C GLU A 12 16.39 -12.73 -15.23
N ARG A 13 15.21 -13.38 -15.35
CA ARG A 13 14.07 -13.15 -14.47
C ARG A 13 14.33 -13.60 -13.03
N THR A 14 14.96 -14.77 -12.86
CA THR A 14 15.31 -15.30 -11.55
C THR A 14 16.39 -14.46 -10.86
N LEU A 15 17.34 -13.88 -11.62
CA LEU A 15 18.40 -13.03 -11.08
C LEU A 15 17.88 -11.69 -10.54
N LEU A 16 16.87 -11.09 -11.18
CA LEU A 16 16.22 -9.86 -10.70
C LEU A 16 15.45 -10.11 -9.40
N GLU A 17 14.70 -11.21 -9.32
CA GLU A 17 13.96 -11.61 -8.12
C GLU A 17 14.91 -11.98 -6.96
N LEU A 18 15.99 -12.71 -7.24
CA LEU A 18 17.03 -13.05 -6.25
C LEU A 18 17.81 -11.82 -5.78
N ARG A 19 18.13 -10.87 -6.68
CA ARG A 19 18.79 -9.61 -6.29
C ARG A 19 17.86 -8.72 -5.46
N ALA A 20 16.58 -8.67 -5.78
CA ALA A 20 15.59 -7.97 -4.96
C ALA A 20 15.47 -8.62 -3.57
N TRP A 21 15.46 -9.96 -3.50
CA TRP A 21 15.43 -10.72 -2.25
C TRP A 21 16.68 -10.54 -1.37
N GLU A 22 17.89 -10.65 -1.93
CA GLU A 22 19.13 -10.44 -1.16
C GLU A 22 19.31 -8.99 -0.73
N THR A 23 18.87 -8.04 -1.57
CA THR A 23 18.81 -6.62 -1.18
C THR A 23 17.83 -6.43 -0.02
N MET A 24 16.66 -7.06 -0.06
CA MET A 24 15.66 -7.03 1.02
C MET A 24 16.20 -7.57 2.35
N LYS A 25 16.91 -8.71 2.37
CA LYS A 25 17.54 -9.24 3.60
C LYS A 25 18.48 -8.26 4.28
N ARG A 26 19.20 -7.45 3.50
CA ARG A 26 20.13 -6.43 4.03
C ARG A 26 19.42 -5.26 4.70
N PHE A 27 18.19 -4.94 4.29
CA PHE A 27 17.38 -3.82 4.82
C PHE A 27 16.71 -4.10 6.18
N PHE A 28 16.58 -5.36 6.59
CA PHE A 28 15.89 -5.75 7.83
C PHE A 28 16.84 -5.97 9.03
N ARG A 29 18.13 -5.65 8.90
CA ARG A 29 19.05 -5.68 10.06
C ARG A 29 18.88 -4.42 10.92
N PRO A 30 18.92 -4.53 12.26
CA PRO A 30 18.97 -3.37 13.15
C PRO A 30 20.14 -2.46 12.78
N VAL A 31 19.90 -1.15 12.74
CA VAL A 31 20.92 -0.15 12.39
C VAL A 31 21.91 -0.02 13.55
N GLU A 32 23.14 -0.50 13.36
CA GLU A 32 24.26 -0.18 14.24
C GLU A 32 24.58 1.33 14.14
N LYS A 33 24.77 1.96 15.30
CA LYS A 33 25.20 3.35 15.38
C LYS A 33 26.69 3.38 15.03
N ASP A 34 27.06 4.13 13.99
CA ASP A 34 28.24 4.99 14.05
C ASP A 34 28.39 5.94 12.86
N GLY A 35 28.95 7.12 13.16
CA GLY A 35 29.99 7.72 12.32
C GLY A 35 29.62 8.64 11.15
N SER A 36 29.60 9.94 11.43
CA SER A 36 29.77 11.10 10.53
C SER A 36 30.54 10.87 9.21
N ALA A 37 30.01 11.36 8.07
CA ALA A 37 30.80 11.93 6.97
C ALA A 37 29.99 12.76 5.93
N LYS A 38 30.37 14.05 5.85
CA LYS A 38 30.50 15.05 4.75
C LYS A 38 29.68 14.97 3.43
N LYS A 39 29.16 16.16 3.07
CA LYS A 39 28.55 16.59 1.77
C LYS A 39 29.54 16.55 0.59
N PRO A 40 29.01 16.37 -0.64
CA PRO A 40 29.49 17.11 -1.81
C PRO A 40 28.38 17.86 -2.57
N THR A 41 28.83 18.81 -3.40
CA THR A 41 28.10 19.92 -4.05
C THR A 41 27.80 19.63 -5.54
N LEU A 42 26.81 20.37 -6.06
CA LEU A 42 26.14 20.43 -7.39
C LEU A 42 26.94 20.13 -8.68
N SER A 43 26.20 19.65 -9.70
CA SER A 43 26.08 20.34 -11.00
C SER A 43 24.77 19.98 -11.73
N SER A 44 24.23 20.95 -12.46
CA SER A 44 22.93 20.95 -13.15
C SER A 44 23.11 20.98 -14.67
N SER A 45 22.27 20.26 -15.41
CA SER A 45 21.93 20.63 -16.80
C SER A 45 20.53 20.12 -17.15
N SER A 46 19.73 21.06 -17.63
CA SER A 46 18.32 20.93 -17.98
C SER A 46 18.21 20.86 -19.49
N GLU A 47 17.45 19.91 -20.05
CA GLU A 47 16.94 20.03 -21.41
C GLU A 47 15.49 19.54 -21.47
N ASN A 48 14.62 20.47 -21.87
CA ASN A 48 13.19 20.29 -22.10
C ASN A 48 12.96 19.71 -23.50
N GLY A 49 12.03 18.77 -23.60
CA GLY A 49 11.48 18.32 -24.88
C GLY A 49 10.01 17.93 -24.70
N GLU A 50 9.11 18.84 -25.05
CA GLU A 50 7.67 18.57 -25.19
C GLU A 50 7.41 17.75 -26.44
N ILE A 51 6.64 16.66 -26.32
CA ILE A 51 5.96 16.03 -27.46
C ILE A 51 4.52 15.76 -27.07
N SER A 52 3.62 16.47 -27.75
CA SER A 52 2.18 16.25 -27.78
C SER A 52 1.85 15.05 -28.68
N GLY A 53 1.01 14.16 -28.18
CA GLY A 53 0.42 13.06 -28.95
C GLY A 53 -0.84 12.58 -28.25
N GLU A 54 -1.93 12.47 -29.00
CA GLU A 54 -3.24 11.97 -28.57
C GLU A 54 -3.09 10.59 -27.91
N GLY A 55 -2.94 10.60 -26.58
CA GLY A 55 -2.65 9.41 -25.81
C GLY A 55 -3.92 8.81 -25.26
N SER A 56 -4.19 7.54 -25.55
CA SER A 56 -4.87 6.70 -24.56
C SER A 56 -4.15 6.95 -23.23
N LYS A 57 -4.86 7.45 -22.20
CA LYS A 57 -4.23 7.77 -20.92
C LYS A 57 -3.49 6.54 -20.45
N LYS A 58 -2.15 6.63 -20.42
CA LYS A 58 -1.32 5.53 -19.94
C LYS A 58 -1.68 5.35 -18.47
N GLU A 59 -1.74 4.10 -18.03
CA GLU A 59 -2.03 3.75 -16.64
C GLU A 59 -0.86 2.92 -16.07
N PRO A 60 -0.64 2.96 -14.75
CA PRO A 60 0.49 2.26 -14.15
C PRO A 60 0.30 0.74 -14.25
N LEU A 61 1.38 0.01 -14.49
CA LEU A 61 1.40 -1.45 -14.62
C LEU A 61 2.32 -2.11 -13.61
N LYS A 62 3.28 -1.37 -13.05
CA LYS A 62 4.21 -1.83 -12.02
C LYS A 62 3.90 -1.16 -10.68
N PHE A 63 3.63 -1.98 -9.68
CA PHE A 63 3.20 -1.54 -8.36
C PHE A 63 4.19 -2.02 -7.29
N ILE A 64 4.58 -1.13 -6.38
CA ILE A 64 5.26 -1.49 -5.12
C ILE A 64 4.41 -1.03 -3.95
N THR A 65 4.22 -1.93 -2.98
CA THR A 65 3.76 -1.58 -1.63
C THR A 65 4.83 -1.92 -0.62
N TRP A 66 5.07 -1.01 0.32
CA TRP A 66 6.09 -1.23 1.34
C TRP A 66 5.74 -0.54 2.66
N ASN A 67 5.60 -1.32 3.74
CA ASN A 67 5.74 -0.76 5.09
C ASN A 67 7.21 -0.40 5.38
N ALA A 68 7.60 0.83 5.06
CA ALA A 68 8.97 1.29 5.21
C ALA A 68 9.33 1.73 6.65
N ASN A 69 8.45 1.54 7.64
CA ASN A 69 8.62 2.07 9.00
C ASN A 69 8.97 3.58 9.00
N SER A 70 8.17 4.39 8.27
CA SER A 70 8.35 5.83 7.99
C SER A 70 9.28 6.17 6.81
N PHE A 71 8.72 6.85 5.82
CA PHE A 71 9.47 7.47 4.71
C PHE A 71 10.57 8.41 5.22
N LEU A 72 10.28 9.25 6.22
CA LEU A 72 11.25 10.19 6.78
C LEU A 72 12.48 9.47 7.33
N LEU A 73 12.29 8.32 7.99
CA LEU A 73 13.42 7.54 8.50
C LEU A 73 14.27 6.97 7.37
N ARG A 74 13.65 6.53 6.26
CA ARG A 74 14.39 6.06 5.08
C ARG A 74 15.18 7.18 4.42
N VAL A 75 14.59 8.37 4.30
CA VAL A 75 15.29 9.56 3.80
C VAL A 75 16.47 9.94 4.70
N LYS A 76 16.31 9.87 6.03
CA LYS A 76 17.37 10.24 6.98
C LYS A 76 18.49 9.20 7.08
N LYS A 77 18.19 7.89 6.99
CA LYS A 77 19.13 6.82 7.35
C LYS A 77 19.63 5.95 6.20
N ASN A 78 18.85 5.80 5.12
CA ASN A 78 19.13 4.79 4.08
C ASN A 78 18.86 5.33 2.68
N TRP A 79 19.05 6.63 2.45
CA TRP A 79 18.66 7.27 1.20
C TRP A 79 19.33 6.69 -0.06
N PRO A 80 20.66 6.42 -0.09
CA PRO A 80 21.30 5.87 -1.29
C PRO A 80 20.78 4.48 -1.66
N GLU A 81 20.61 3.59 -0.68
CA GLU A 81 20.11 2.23 -0.93
C GLU A 81 18.63 2.26 -1.32
N PHE A 82 17.85 3.12 -0.67
CA PHE A 82 16.43 3.28 -0.93
C PHE A 82 16.17 3.84 -2.33
N THR A 83 16.88 4.89 -2.74
CA THR A 83 16.79 5.42 -4.11
C THR A 83 17.27 4.41 -5.14
N LYS A 84 18.38 3.71 -4.89
CA LYS A 84 18.86 2.63 -5.76
C LYS A 84 17.81 1.53 -5.95
N PHE A 85 17.13 1.13 -4.88
CA PHE A 85 16.05 0.14 -4.96
C PHE A 85 14.91 0.60 -5.86
N ILE A 86 14.42 1.82 -5.66
CA ILE A 86 13.32 2.39 -6.47
C ILE A 86 13.75 2.57 -7.93
N THR A 87 14.96 3.07 -8.19
CA THR A 87 15.50 3.19 -9.55
C THR A 87 15.64 1.83 -10.24
N SER A 88 16.05 0.80 -9.50
CA SER A 88 16.26 -0.54 -10.08
C SER A 88 14.95 -1.24 -10.43
N PHE A 89 13.91 -1.09 -9.60
CA PHE A 89 12.60 -1.68 -9.89
C PHE A 89 11.80 -0.83 -10.89
N ASP A 90 12.03 0.49 -10.89
CA ASP A 90 11.35 1.48 -11.72
C ASP A 90 9.81 1.33 -11.66
N PRO A 91 9.20 1.40 -10.45
CA PRO A 91 7.77 1.22 -10.28
C PRO A 91 7.00 2.37 -10.92
N ASP A 92 5.83 2.10 -11.48
CA ASP A 92 4.93 3.16 -11.92
C ASP A 92 4.25 3.85 -10.73
N GLU A 93 4.16 3.10 -9.62
CA GLU A 93 3.50 3.50 -8.39
C GLU A 93 4.15 2.88 -7.15
N VAL A 94 4.39 3.69 -6.11
CA VAL A 94 4.97 3.27 -4.82
C VAL A 94 4.05 3.66 -3.68
N ARG A 95 3.83 2.75 -2.73
CA ARG A 95 3.10 3.02 -1.48
C ARG A 95 3.98 2.80 -0.28
N MET A 96 3.83 3.68 0.70
CA MET A 96 4.44 3.46 2.00
C MET A 96 3.71 4.17 3.14
N PRO A 97 3.74 3.62 4.35
CA PRO A 97 3.32 4.32 5.56
C PRO A 97 4.13 5.60 5.78
N ALA A 98 3.43 6.65 6.16
CA ALA A 98 3.97 7.97 6.46
C ALA A 98 3.38 8.43 7.78
N ALA A 99 4.21 8.93 8.69
CA ALA A 99 3.75 9.41 10.00
C ALA A 99 3.31 10.88 9.92
N GLY A 100 2.17 11.20 10.55
CA GLY A 100 1.75 12.58 10.79
C GLY A 100 2.19 13.09 12.16
N SER A 101 2.11 14.41 12.38
CA SER A 101 2.29 15.05 13.69
C SER A 101 0.97 15.13 14.45
N LYS A 102 1.03 15.19 15.79
CA LYS A 102 -0.15 15.34 16.65
C LYS A 102 -0.85 16.69 16.44
N ASP A 103 -2.19 16.69 16.52
CA ASP A 103 -3.08 17.87 16.56
C ASP A 103 -3.08 18.79 15.31
N ALA A 104 -3.60 18.36 14.15
CA ALA A 104 -3.56 19.17 12.92
C ALA A 104 -4.85 19.16 12.06
N LEU A 105 -5.15 20.30 11.41
CA LEU A 105 -6.16 20.42 10.35
C LEU A 105 -5.61 19.97 8.98
N LYS A 106 -6.53 19.51 8.13
CA LYS A 106 -6.31 18.61 7.00
C LYS A 106 -6.17 19.36 5.66
N ASN A 107 -4.96 19.41 5.10
CA ASN A 107 -4.78 19.60 3.66
C ASN A 107 -4.25 18.30 3.04
N PRO A 108 -5.07 17.57 2.25
CA PRO A 108 -4.55 16.44 1.50
C PRO A 108 -3.48 16.93 0.53
N GLY A 109 -2.24 16.46 0.71
CA GLY A 109 -1.11 16.78 -0.17
C GLY A 109 0.04 17.57 0.48
N GLU A 110 -0.11 18.05 1.72
CA GLU A 110 0.95 18.85 2.37
C GLU A 110 1.42 18.26 3.69
N LEU A 111 2.74 18.24 3.86
CA LEU A 111 3.39 17.97 5.13
C LEU A 111 3.31 19.22 6.02
N LYS A 112 3.11 19.02 7.33
CA LYS A 112 3.01 20.09 8.31
C LYS A 112 4.35 20.82 8.52
N ASP A 113 4.28 22.08 8.86
CA ASP A 113 5.41 22.99 9.13
C ASP A 113 5.12 24.00 10.26
N ASP A 114 4.23 23.65 11.17
CA ASP A 114 3.80 24.52 12.27
C ASP A 114 4.91 24.71 13.32
N THR A 115 5.65 23.65 13.63
CA THR A 115 6.78 23.66 14.57
C THR A 115 8.12 23.69 13.85
N SER A 116 9.17 24.17 14.53
CA SER A 116 10.55 24.14 14.00
C SER A 116 10.98 22.72 13.59
N SER A 117 10.66 21.72 14.41
CA SER A 117 10.94 20.31 14.10
C SER A 117 10.18 19.83 12.85
N SER A 118 8.89 20.14 12.72
CA SER A 118 8.11 19.75 11.53
C SER A 118 8.58 20.44 10.25
N ARG A 119 9.05 21.71 10.34
CA ARG A 119 9.66 22.44 9.21
C ARG A 119 10.92 21.76 8.71
N GLU A 120 11.80 21.35 9.63
CA GLU A 120 13.02 20.64 9.28
C GLU A 120 12.70 19.30 8.61
N GLU A 121 11.75 18.54 9.16
CA GLU A 121 11.30 17.28 8.57
C GLU A 121 10.70 17.47 7.19
N LYS A 122 9.81 18.47 7.01
CA LYS A 122 9.26 18.86 5.72
C LYS A 122 10.36 19.23 4.74
N GLN A 123 11.35 20.03 5.14
CA GLN A 123 12.46 20.45 4.28
C GLN A 123 13.27 19.24 3.79
N ILE A 124 13.57 18.29 4.68
CA ILE A 124 14.27 17.04 4.35
C ILE A 124 13.47 16.23 3.33
N LEU A 125 12.18 16.04 3.59
CA LEU A 125 11.28 15.29 2.71
C LEU A 125 11.13 15.97 1.36
N MET A 126 10.91 17.29 1.32
CA MET A 126 10.77 18.04 0.06
C MET A 126 12.05 17.97 -0.77
N ARG A 127 13.24 18.05 -0.16
CA ARG A 127 14.50 17.86 -0.88
C ARG A 127 14.60 16.45 -1.49
N ALA A 128 14.21 15.43 -0.73
CA ALA A 128 14.20 14.05 -1.21
C ALA A 128 13.20 13.85 -2.36
N LEU A 129 12.00 14.42 -2.26
CA LEU A 129 10.95 14.35 -3.28
C LEU A 129 11.31 15.12 -4.55
N SER A 130 12.12 16.18 -4.46
CA SER A 130 12.61 16.91 -5.63
C SER A 130 13.81 16.25 -6.30
N SER A 131 14.41 15.22 -5.69
CA SER A 131 15.60 14.54 -6.21
C SER A 131 15.22 13.23 -6.89
N PRO A 132 15.97 12.76 -7.91
CA PRO A 132 15.76 11.44 -8.50
C PRO A 132 15.88 10.30 -7.45
N PRO A 133 15.09 9.23 -7.57
CA PRO A 133 14.04 8.99 -8.58
C PRO A 133 12.70 9.66 -8.25
N PHE A 134 12.53 10.22 -7.05
CA PHE A 134 11.24 10.72 -6.57
C PHE A 134 10.79 12.03 -7.23
N GLY A 135 11.73 12.78 -7.84
CA GLY A 135 11.44 13.96 -8.65
C GLY A 135 10.42 13.72 -9.78
N ASP A 136 10.29 12.48 -10.23
CA ASP A 136 9.34 12.08 -11.28
C ASP A 136 8.00 11.58 -10.75
N TYR A 137 7.76 11.64 -9.44
CA TYR A 137 6.51 11.18 -8.81
C TYR A 137 5.68 12.36 -8.30
N ARG A 138 4.36 12.22 -8.40
CA ARG A 138 3.39 12.98 -7.60
C ARG A 138 3.11 12.20 -6.33
N VAL A 139 2.93 12.90 -5.22
CA VAL A 139 2.69 12.27 -3.92
C VAL A 139 1.38 12.75 -3.31
N TRP A 140 0.59 11.81 -2.81
CA TRP A 140 -0.56 12.07 -1.96
C TRP A 140 -0.29 11.54 -0.57
N TRP A 141 -0.49 12.39 0.43
CA TRP A 141 -0.33 12.06 1.84
C TRP A 141 -1.69 11.88 2.49
N SER A 142 -1.85 10.77 3.18
CA SER A 142 -2.95 10.51 4.10
C SER A 142 -2.36 10.36 5.49
N LEU A 143 -2.24 11.47 6.22
CA LEU A 143 -1.55 11.47 7.52
C LEU A 143 -2.56 11.37 8.65
N ALA A 144 -2.17 10.68 9.72
CA ALA A 144 -2.97 10.61 10.94
C ALA A 144 -2.62 11.76 11.89
N ASP A 145 -3.50 12.03 12.84
CA ASP A 145 -3.20 12.89 14.01
C ASP A 145 -2.25 12.22 15.02
N SER A 146 -1.60 11.12 14.63
CA SER A 146 -0.64 10.40 15.44
C SER A 146 0.61 10.06 14.63
N LYS A 147 1.74 9.96 15.32
CA LYS A 147 3.02 9.52 14.72
C LYS A 147 3.03 8.04 14.33
N TYR A 148 1.97 7.30 14.63
CA TYR A 148 1.91 5.85 14.52
C TYR A 148 1.06 5.35 13.34
N ALA A 149 0.50 6.27 12.55
CA ALA A 149 -0.33 5.95 11.41
C ALA A 149 -0.15 6.97 10.28
N GLY A 150 -0.79 6.66 9.16
CA GLY A 150 -0.72 7.41 7.91
C GLY A 150 -0.03 6.64 6.80
N THR A 151 -0.32 7.03 5.56
CA THR A 151 0.21 6.41 4.35
C THR A 151 0.39 7.44 3.24
N ALA A 152 1.24 7.10 2.29
CA ALA A 152 1.57 7.91 1.14
C ALA A 152 1.48 7.06 -0.14
N LEU A 153 0.98 7.70 -1.19
CA LEU A 153 0.89 7.16 -2.53
C LEU A 153 1.76 8.00 -3.45
N PHE A 154 2.70 7.38 -4.14
CA PHE A 154 3.59 7.99 -5.12
C PHE A 154 3.21 7.43 -6.49
N VAL A 155 2.86 8.28 -7.44
CA VAL A 155 2.53 7.88 -8.82
C VAL A 155 3.44 8.65 -9.75
N LYS A 156 4.09 8.00 -10.73
CA LYS A 156 4.89 8.74 -11.73
C LYS A 156 4.05 9.84 -12.39
N LYS A 157 4.63 11.02 -12.61
CA LYS A 157 3.96 12.23 -13.10
C LYS A 157 3.27 12.04 -14.46
N CYS A 158 3.75 11.10 -15.27
CA CYS A 158 3.16 10.71 -16.55
C CYS A 158 1.84 9.94 -16.42
N PHE A 159 1.50 9.45 -15.22
CA PHE A 159 0.21 8.86 -14.90
C PHE A 159 -0.61 9.83 -14.04
N GLN A 160 -1.92 9.84 -14.25
CA GLN A 160 -2.82 10.75 -13.54
C GLN A 160 -4.10 10.00 -13.12
N PRO A 161 -4.31 9.78 -11.80
CA PRO A 161 -5.60 9.34 -11.30
C PRO A 161 -6.70 10.35 -11.69
N GLN A 162 -7.88 9.86 -12.04
CA GLN A 162 -9.07 10.66 -12.28
C GLN A 162 -9.51 11.38 -11.00
N LYS A 163 -9.49 10.65 -9.87
CA LYS A 163 -9.83 11.14 -8.53
C LYS A 163 -8.99 10.43 -7.47
N VAL A 164 -8.73 11.11 -6.37
CA VAL A 164 -8.08 10.52 -5.19
C VAL A 164 -8.92 10.83 -3.96
N PHE A 165 -9.23 9.80 -3.19
CA PHE A 165 -10.01 9.86 -1.96
C PHE A 165 -9.17 9.38 -0.78
N PHE A 166 -9.50 9.90 0.39
CA PHE A 166 -8.81 9.57 1.65
C PHE A 166 -9.76 8.94 2.68
N ASN A 167 -10.83 8.33 2.16
CA ASN A 167 -11.88 7.66 2.90
C ASN A 167 -12.41 6.50 2.05
N LEU A 168 -12.93 5.46 2.72
CA LEU A 168 -13.67 4.39 2.07
C LEU A 168 -15.06 4.88 1.61
N ASP A 169 -15.66 5.84 2.30
CA ASP A 169 -16.88 6.49 1.84
C ASP A 169 -16.55 7.57 0.79
N ARG A 170 -16.87 7.29 -0.48
CA ARG A 170 -16.63 8.21 -1.60
C ARG A 170 -17.45 9.49 -1.54
N LYS A 171 -18.52 9.52 -0.74
CA LYS A 171 -19.35 10.72 -0.53
C LYS A 171 -18.84 11.57 0.63
N ALA A 172 -18.01 11.00 1.50
CA ALA A 172 -17.41 11.74 2.59
C ALA A 172 -16.43 12.76 2.02
N SER A 173 -16.68 14.04 2.29
CA SER A 173 -15.75 15.12 1.99
C SER A 173 -14.56 15.14 2.96
N LYS A 174 -14.70 14.48 4.12
CA LYS A 174 -13.70 14.49 5.19
C LYS A 174 -12.71 13.34 5.03
N HIS A 175 -11.43 13.70 5.03
CA HIS A 175 -10.30 12.80 5.20
C HIS A 175 -10.40 12.01 6.53
N GLU A 176 -10.07 10.72 6.53
CA GLU A 176 -10.13 9.86 7.72
C GLU A 176 -9.06 10.24 8.75
N PRO A 177 -9.42 10.45 10.04
CA PRO A 177 -8.47 10.92 11.07
C PRO A 177 -7.27 9.97 11.28
N ASP A 178 -7.45 8.68 11.00
CA ASP A 178 -6.39 7.68 11.14
C ASP A 178 -5.39 7.70 9.98
N GLY A 179 -5.68 8.40 8.88
CA GLY A 179 -4.81 8.49 7.70
C GLY A 179 -4.56 7.15 6.98
N ARG A 180 -5.34 6.10 7.26
CA ARG A 180 -5.04 4.72 6.83
C ARG A 180 -5.51 4.35 5.42
N VAL A 181 -6.12 5.27 4.67
CA VAL A 181 -6.79 4.97 3.39
C VAL A 181 -6.36 5.98 2.33
N ILE A 182 -5.91 5.49 1.18
CA ILE A 182 -5.85 6.25 -0.07
C ILE A 182 -6.51 5.40 -1.16
N LEU A 183 -7.55 5.93 -1.79
CA LEU A 183 -8.21 5.33 -2.95
C LEU A 183 -7.96 6.21 -4.17
N ALA A 184 -7.20 5.72 -5.14
CA ALA A 184 -7.01 6.39 -6.43
C ALA A 184 -7.86 5.71 -7.51
N GLU A 185 -8.68 6.49 -8.20
CA GLU A 185 -9.49 6.01 -9.31
C GLU A 185 -8.75 6.28 -10.62
N PHE A 186 -8.46 5.22 -11.37
CA PHE A 186 -7.99 5.29 -12.74
C PHE A 186 -9.16 4.99 -13.70
N GLU A 187 -8.90 5.07 -15.00
CA GLU A 187 -9.89 4.82 -16.03
C GLU A 187 -10.31 3.36 -16.03
N THR A 188 -9.35 2.43 -16.00
CA THR A 188 -9.62 0.99 -16.09
C THR A 188 -9.67 0.25 -14.75
N PHE A 189 -9.12 0.81 -13.67
CA PHE A 189 -9.15 0.19 -12.34
C PHE A 189 -9.23 1.22 -11.21
N ASN A 190 -9.60 0.73 -10.03
CA ASN A 190 -9.51 1.44 -8.77
C ASN A 190 -8.35 0.88 -7.96
N LEU A 191 -7.68 1.74 -7.21
CA LEU A 191 -6.49 1.42 -6.48
C LEU A 191 -6.66 1.78 -5.01
N LEU A 192 -6.84 0.78 -4.15
CA LEU A 192 -7.01 0.97 -2.73
C LEU A 192 -5.71 0.65 -2.00
N ASN A 193 -5.08 1.68 -1.44
CA ASN A 193 -3.98 1.56 -0.49
C ASN A 193 -4.51 1.65 0.94
N THR A 194 -4.18 0.67 1.76
CA THR A 194 -4.54 0.68 3.18
C THR A 194 -3.39 0.35 4.11
N TYR A 195 -3.37 1.02 5.26
CA TYR A 195 -2.57 0.59 6.40
C TYR A 195 -3.51 0.16 7.54
N ALA A 196 -3.84 -1.13 7.60
CA ALA A 196 -4.78 -1.66 8.58
C ALA A 196 -4.28 -1.44 10.02
N PRO A 197 -5.18 -1.14 10.98
CA PRO A 197 -4.80 -1.03 12.38
C PRO A 197 -4.29 -2.37 12.90
N ASN A 198 -3.13 -2.37 13.53
CA ASN A 198 -2.64 -3.51 14.30
C ASN A 198 -3.28 -3.47 15.70
N ASN A 199 -3.63 -4.62 16.27
CA ASN A 199 -4.15 -4.68 17.64
C ASN A 199 -3.02 -4.53 18.66
N GLY A 200 -1.83 -5.03 18.32
CA GLY A 200 -0.70 -5.12 19.24
C GLY A 200 -1.02 -6.02 20.44
N TRP A 201 -0.03 -6.16 21.33
CA TRP A 201 -0.17 -6.92 22.56
C TRP A 201 -0.65 -6.08 23.75
N LYS A 202 -0.69 -4.75 23.60
CA LYS A 202 -0.98 -3.85 24.73
C LYS A 202 -2.45 -3.92 25.12
N GLU A 203 -2.72 -3.70 26.40
CA GLU A 203 -4.04 -3.48 27.01
C GLU A 203 -4.70 -2.18 26.53
N GLU A 204 -4.67 -1.91 25.22
CA GLU A 204 -5.60 -0.95 24.63
C GLU A 204 -6.95 -1.68 24.53
N GLU A 205 -7.85 -1.41 25.49
CA GLU A 205 -9.20 -1.98 25.59
C GLU A 205 -9.97 -1.94 24.24
N ASN A 206 -9.62 -0.98 23.38
CA ASN A 206 -10.25 -0.75 22.09
C ASN A 206 -9.49 -1.33 20.87
N SER A 207 -8.41 -2.07 21.04
CA SER A 207 -7.59 -2.55 19.92
C SER A 207 -8.35 -3.50 18.98
N PHE A 208 -8.88 -4.62 19.49
CA PHE A 208 -9.69 -5.57 18.74
C PHE A 208 -11.03 -4.99 18.26
N PRO A 209 -11.79 -4.20 19.06
CA PRO A 209 -12.97 -3.47 18.57
C PRO A 209 -12.66 -2.55 17.38
N ARG A 210 -11.56 -1.78 17.43
CA ARG A 210 -11.11 -0.92 16.33
C ARG A 210 -10.84 -1.72 15.07
N ARG A 211 -10.13 -2.86 15.18
CA ARG A 211 -9.86 -3.74 14.05
C ARG A 211 -11.11 -4.40 13.49
N ARG A 212 -12.03 -4.87 14.33
CA ARG A 212 -13.33 -5.39 13.88
C ARG A 212 -14.14 -4.35 13.09
N LYS A 213 -14.18 -3.11 13.59
CA LYS A 213 -14.83 -1.99 12.88
C LYS A 213 -14.15 -1.70 11.54
N TRP A 214 -12.83 -1.75 11.50
CA TRP A 214 -12.04 -1.59 10.27
C TRP A 214 -12.35 -2.68 9.24
N ASP A 215 -12.27 -3.95 9.63
CA ASP A 215 -12.53 -5.10 8.74
C ASP A 215 -13.96 -5.04 8.18
N LYS A 216 -14.94 -4.68 9.01
CA LYS A 216 -16.33 -4.48 8.59
C LYS A 216 -16.45 -3.38 7.51
N ARG A 217 -15.80 -2.23 7.70
CA ARG A 217 -15.81 -1.13 6.72
C ARG A 217 -15.17 -1.52 5.40
N ILE A 218 -14.07 -2.29 5.44
CA ILE A 218 -13.43 -2.80 4.22
C ILE A 218 -14.35 -3.78 3.49
N LEU A 219 -14.99 -4.71 4.22
CA LEU A 219 -15.96 -5.64 3.65
C LEU A 219 -17.10 -4.89 2.96
N GLU A 220 -17.70 -3.91 3.64
CA GLU A 220 -18.75 -3.05 3.08
C GLU A 220 -18.28 -2.30 1.83
N PHE A 221 -17.05 -1.77 1.84
CA PHE A 221 -16.45 -1.11 0.67
C PHE A 221 -16.29 -2.06 -0.52
N VAL A 222 -15.77 -3.28 -0.29
CA VAL A 222 -15.59 -4.29 -1.34
C VAL A 222 -16.94 -4.71 -1.91
N LEU A 223 -17.94 -4.93 -1.07
CA LEU A 223 -19.30 -5.28 -1.49
C LEU A 223 -20.00 -4.17 -2.29
N GLN A 224 -19.63 -2.91 -2.06
CA GLN A 224 -20.16 -1.75 -2.78
C GLN A 224 -19.29 -1.32 -3.97
N SER A 225 -18.16 -2.01 -4.19
CA SER A 225 -17.22 -1.63 -5.22
C SER A 225 -17.85 -1.73 -6.62
N SER A 226 -17.52 -0.77 -7.49
CA SER A 226 -18.00 -0.68 -8.86
C SER A 226 -17.58 -1.88 -9.71
N ASP A 227 -18.14 -2.02 -10.91
CA ASP A 227 -17.69 -2.99 -11.94
C ASP A 227 -16.21 -2.81 -12.36
N LYS A 228 -15.56 -1.67 -12.05
CA LYS A 228 -14.13 -1.49 -12.30
C LYS A 228 -13.31 -2.42 -11.40
N PRO A 229 -12.32 -3.15 -11.94
CA PRO A 229 -11.34 -3.90 -11.15
C PRO A 229 -10.78 -3.08 -9.99
N LEU A 230 -10.67 -3.71 -8.83
CA LEU A 230 -10.04 -3.13 -7.65
C LEU A 230 -8.67 -3.77 -7.47
N ILE A 231 -7.67 -2.96 -7.13
CA ILE A 231 -6.36 -3.39 -6.67
C ILE A 231 -6.22 -2.96 -5.22
N TRP A 232 -6.42 -3.88 -4.29
CA TRP A 232 -6.27 -3.65 -2.87
C TRP A 232 -4.90 -4.11 -2.37
N CYS A 233 -4.21 -3.21 -1.67
CA CYS A 233 -2.78 -3.28 -1.44
C CYS A 233 -2.41 -2.39 -0.24
N GLY A 234 -1.24 -2.60 0.35
CA GLY A 234 -0.78 -1.89 1.54
C GLY A 234 -0.26 -2.86 2.62
N ASP A 235 -0.27 -2.41 3.87
CA ASP A 235 0.00 -3.27 5.04
C ASP A 235 -1.33 -3.65 5.69
N LEU A 236 -1.71 -4.92 5.54
CA LEU A 236 -3.00 -5.43 5.97
C LEU A 236 -2.99 -5.93 7.43
N ASN A 237 -1.82 -5.95 8.09
CA ASN A 237 -1.63 -6.46 9.45
C ASN A 237 -2.40 -7.78 9.70
N VAL A 238 -2.34 -8.70 8.74
CA VAL A 238 -2.93 -10.02 8.85
C VAL A 238 -2.11 -11.05 8.08
N SER A 239 -1.83 -12.16 8.72
CA SER A 239 -1.35 -13.40 8.12
C SER A 239 -2.55 -14.33 8.03
N HIS A 240 -3.01 -14.67 6.83
CA HIS A 240 -4.29 -15.32 6.60
C HIS A 240 -4.22 -16.83 6.81
N GLU A 241 -3.20 -17.45 6.24
CA GLU A 241 -2.98 -18.89 6.25
C GLU A 241 -1.77 -19.24 7.11
N GLU A 242 -1.67 -20.51 7.52
CA GLU A 242 -0.55 -20.95 8.35
C GLU A 242 0.79 -20.82 7.63
N ILE A 243 0.77 -20.90 6.30
CA ILE A 243 1.95 -20.72 5.44
C ILE A 243 2.48 -19.28 5.51
N ASP A 244 1.64 -18.31 5.89
CA ASP A 244 2.01 -16.89 5.96
C ASP A 244 2.88 -16.57 7.20
N VAL A 245 3.13 -17.55 8.07
CA VAL A 245 3.94 -17.37 9.28
C VAL A 245 4.96 -18.50 9.43
N SER A 246 6.09 -18.21 10.08
CA SER A 246 7.17 -19.18 10.26
C SER A 246 6.87 -20.29 11.27
N HIS A 247 6.06 -19.98 12.30
CA HIS A 247 5.76 -20.90 13.39
C HIS A 247 4.25 -20.81 13.75
N PRO A 248 3.36 -21.40 12.94
CA PRO A 248 1.91 -21.22 13.10
C PRO A 248 1.42 -21.66 14.48
N HIS A 249 1.86 -22.81 14.98
CA HIS A 249 1.46 -23.30 16.31
C HIS A 249 1.89 -22.35 17.44
N PHE A 250 3.12 -21.81 17.37
CA PHE A 250 3.60 -20.82 18.34
C PHE A 250 2.75 -19.55 18.31
N PHE A 251 2.50 -18.99 17.12
CA PHE A 251 1.74 -17.75 16.99
C PHE A 251 0.27 -17.93 17.36
N SER A 252 -0.35 -19.08 17.08
CA SER A 252 -1.72 -19.36 17.51
C SER A 252 -1.85 -19.51 19.03
N ALA A 253 -0.81 -19.99 19.71
CA ALA A 253 -0.79 -20.14 21.17
C ALA A 253 -0.18 -18.94 21.91
N ALA A 254 0.30 -17.93 21.18
CA ALA A 254 0.96 -16.77 21.77
C ALA A 254 0.02 -16.01 22.70
N LYS A 255 0.56 -15.57 23.84
CA LYS A 255 -0.17 -14.81 24.86
C LYS A 255 0.76 -13.79 25.50
N LEU A 256 0.19 -12.69 25.97
CA LEU A 256 0.92 -11.74 26.80
C LEU A 256 0.77 -12.14 28.27
N ASN A 257 1.87 -12.17 29.02
CA ASN A 257 1.83 -12.47 30.45
C ASN A 257 0.95 -11.46 31.19
N GLY A 258 -0.01 -11.96 31.97
CA GLY A 258 -0.94 -11.12 32.72
C GLY A 258 -2.15 -10.62 31.93
N TYR A 259 -2.22 -10.87 30.62
CA TYR A 259 -3.34 -10.43 29.78
C TYR A 259 -3.99 -11.60 29.05
N VAL A 260 -5.29 -11.74 29.23
CA VAL A 260 -6.14 -12.67 28.48
C VAL A 260 -7.18 -11.83 27.75
N PRO A 261 -7.23 -11.87 26.41
CA PRO A 261 -8.27 -11.18 25.65
C PRO A 261 -9.67 -11.58 26.15
N PRO A 262 -10.64 -10.64 26.18
CA PRO A 262 -11.98 -10.92 26.69
C PRO A 262 -12.72 -11.98 25.88
N ASN A 263 -12.39 -12.12 24.58
CA ASN A 263 -12.96 -13.16 23.73
C ASN A 263 -11.90 -14.20 23.39
N LYS A 264 -12.26 -15.48 23.49
CA LYS A 264 -11.39 -16.61 23.13
C LYS A 264 -10.90 -16.56 21.68
N GLU A 265 -11.69 -15.97 20.78
CA GLU A 265 -11.33 -15.81 19.36
C GLU A 265 -10.22 -14.79 19.10
N ASP A 266 -9.98 -13.88 20.06
CA ASP A 266 -8.93 -12.86 20.02
C ASP A 266 -7.60 -13.38 20.63
N CYS A 267 -7.56 -14.64 21.09
CA CYS A 267 -6.34 -15.28 21.59
C CYS A 267 -5.36 -15.62 20.44
N GLY A 268 -4.07 -15.62 20.77
CA GLY A 268 -2.98 -15.79 19.81
C GLY A 268 -2.33 -14.45 19.45
N GLN A 269 -1.37 -14.52 18.53
CA GLN A 269 -0.63 -13.36 18.03
C GLN A 269 -1.57 -12.41 17.27
N PRO A 270 -1.65 -11.12 17.67
CA PRO A 270 -2.30 -10.07 16.88
C PRO A 270 -1.83 -10.08 15.43
N GLY A 271 -2.78 -10.07 14.49
CA GLY A 271 -2.54 -10.26 13.06
C GLY A 271 -2.60 -11.73 12.61
N PHE A 272 -2.61 -12.69 13.53
CA PHE A 272 -2.72 -14.12 13.23
C PHE A 272 -3.78 -14.83 14.10
N THR A 273 -4.61 -14.07 14.80
CA THR A 273 -5.74 -14.62 15.58
C THR A 273 -6.76 -15.28 14.65
N LEU A 274 -7.47 -16.30 15.16
CA LEU A 274 -8.49 -17.02 14.38
C LEU A 274 -9.57 -16.06 13.86
N ALA A 275 -9.98 -15.10 14.70
CA ALA A 275 -10.96 -14.09 14.37
C ALA A 275 -10.51 -13.16 13.22
N GLU A 276 -9.28 -12.65 13.26
CA GLU A 276 -8.74 -11.79 12.19
C GLU A 276 -8.60 -12.55 10.87
N ARG A 277 -8.07 -13.79 10.93
CA ARG A 277 -7.96 -14.67 9.77
C ARG A 277 -9.31 -14.93 9.12
N LYS A 278 -10.32 -15.27 9.93
CA LYS A 278 -11.68 -15.53 9.44
C LYS A 278 -12.32 -14.30 8.80
N ARG A 279 -12.20 -13.12 9.43
CA ARG A 279 -12.73 -11.86 8.84
C ARG A 279 -12.03 -11.50 7.55
N PHE A 280 -10.71 -11.61 7.50
CA PHE A 280 -9.95 -11.35 6.28
C PHE A 280 -10.30 -12.33 5.16
N GLY A 281 -10.41 -13.63 5.47
CA GLY A 281 -10.87 -14.64 4.52
C GLY A 281 -12.27 -14.37 3.98
N ASN A 282 -13.19 -13.84 4.80
CA ASN A 282 -14.50 -13.41 4.32
C ASN A 282 -14.41 -12.23 3.35
N ILE A 283 -13.54 -11.25 3.61
CA ILE A 283 -13.30 -10.13 2.68
C ILE A 283 -12.75 -10.66 1.35
N LEU A 284 -11.76 -11.57 1.40
CA LEU A 284 -11.17 -12.16 0.19
C LEU A 284 -12.18 -12.95 -0.63
N LYS A 285 -13.09 -13.69 0.01
CA LYS A 285 -14.15 -14.42 -0.69
C LYS A 285 -15.01 -13.49 -1.53
N GLU A 286 -15.48 -12.39 -0.94
CA GLU A 286 -16.28 -11.40 -1.66
C GLU A 286 -15.47 -10.68 -2.74
N TYR A 287 -14.20 -10.37 -2.45
CA TYR A 287 -13.27 -9.67 -3.35
C TYR A 287 -12.92 -10.49 -4.61
N VAL A 288 -12.69 -11.80 -4.45
CA VAL A 288 -12.23 -12.71 -5.49
C VAL A 288 -13.41 -13.41 -6.18
N THR A 289 -14.65 -13.17 -5.75
CA THR A 289 -15.82 -13.87 -6.29
C THR A 289 -15.83 -13.79 -7.83
N PRO A 290 -15.74 -14.93 -8.54
CA PRO A 290 -15.77 -14.94 -9.99
C PRO A 290 -17.03 -14.25 -10.50
N LEU A 291 -16.91 -13.52 -11.60
CA LEU A 291 -18.00 -12.78 -12.26
C LEU A 291 -19.27 -13.63 -12.46
N GLU A 292 -19.11 -14.96 -12.54
CA GLU A 292 -20.18 -15.96 -12.70
C GLU A 292 -21.19 -15.98 -11.54
N ASN A 293 -20.76 -15.75 -10.29
CA ASN A 293 -21.65 -15.72 -9.13
C ASN A 293 -22.41 -14.40 -8.99
N PHE A 294 -21.85 -13.30 -9.52
CA PHE A 294 -22.57 -12.02 -9.61
C PHE A 294 -23.74 -12.08 -10.60
N VAL A 295 -23.69 -12.96 -11.62
CA VAL A 295 -24.84 -13.20 -12.51
C VAL A 295 -25.98 -13.91 -11.76
N SER A 296 -25.68 -14.77 -10.79
CA SER A 296 -26.68 -15.46 -9.95
C SER A 296 -27.36 -14.50 -8.95
N MET A 297 -26.58 -13.77 -8.15
CA MET A 297 -27.11 -12.76 -7.20
C MET A 297 -27.74 -11.55 -7.92
N GLY A 298 -27.19 -11.17 -9.06
CA GLY A 298 -27.68 -10.10 -9.92
C GLY A 298 -29.00 -10.45 -10.60
N LYS A 299 -29.34 -11.72 -10.85
CA LYS A 299 -30.65 -12.13 -11.39
C LYS A 299 -31.79 -11.90 -10.39
N SER A 300 -31.55 -12.09 -9.10
CA SER A 300 -32.53 -11.76 -8.04
C SER A 300 -32.72 -10.25 -7.85
N ARG A 301 -31.67 -9.43 -8.07
CA ARG A 301 -31.75 -7.97 -7.93
C ARG A 301 -32.16 -7.23 -9.23
N LYS A 302 -31.83 -7.75 -10.42
CA LYS A 302 -32.19 -7.15 -11.73
C LYS A 302 -33.65 -7.32 -12.10
N ARG A 303 -34.39 -8.30 -11.53
CA ARG A 303 -35.85 -8.36 -11.71
C ARG A 303 -36.57 -7.14 -11.12
N ALA A 304 -35.95 -6.40 -10.20
CA ALA A 304 -36.52 -5.21 -9.59
C ALA A 304 -36.12 -3.88 -10.25
N ARG A 305 -35.23 -3.86 -11.25
CA ARG A 305 -34.73 -2.59 -11.81
C ARG A 305 -34.41 -2.71 -13.31
N MET A 306 -35.41 -2.27 -14.08
CA MET A 306 -35.35 -1.82 -15.48
C MET A 306 -35.40 -2.88 -16.59
N ALA A 307 -36.60 -2.97 -17.18
CA ALA A 307 -36.76 -3.00 -18.62
C ALA A 307 -36.07 -1.78 -19.28
N LYS A 308 -35.14 -2.05 -20.20
CA LYS A 308 -34.79 -1.31 -21.45
C LYS A 308 -33.29 -1.44 -21.76
N LYS A 309 -33.00 -2.16 -22.86
CA LYS A 309 -31.95 -2.01 -23.92
C LYS A 309 -30.54 -1.52 -23.50
N ALA A 310 -29.40 -2.03 -23.98
CA ALA A 310 -29.05 -2.81 -25.19
C ALA A 310 -27.67 -3.53 -25.01
N ALA A 311 -27.23 -4.24 -26.05
CA ALA A 311 -26.20 -5.30 -26.17
C ALA A 311 -24.71 -4.94 -25.90
N PRO A 312 -23.80 -5.95 -25.75
CA PRO A 312 -22.47 -5.77 -25.17
C PRO A 312 -21.33 -5.70 -26.22
N ALA A 313 -20.25 -4.98 -25.87
CA ALA A 313 -18.96 -5.04 -26.56
C ALA A 313 -17.93 -5.78 -25.68
N LYS A 314 -17.22 -6.77 -26.27
CA LYS A 314 -16.15 -7.54 -25.62
C LYS A 314 -14.90 -6.66 -25.38
N LYS A 315 -14.28 -6.78 -24.21
CA LYS A 315 -12.92 -6.24 -23.92
C LYS A 315 -12.02 -7.33 -23.32
N PRO A 316 -10.69 -7.24 -23.53
CA PRO A 316 -9.75 -8.34 -23.36
C PRO A 316 -9.18 -8.42 -21.94
N GLU A 317 -8.94 -9.64 -21.45
CA GLU A 317 -8.16 -9.91 -20.25
C GLU A 317 -6.68 -9.60 -20.49
N LYS A 318 -6.08 -8.79 -19.63
CA LYS A 318 -4.61 -8.68 -19.49
C LYS A 318 -4.27 -8.86 -18.03
N ALA A 319 -3.47 -9.89 -17.74
CA ALA A 319 -2.98 -10.20 -16.40
C ALA A 319 -1.93 -9.16 -15.95
N VAL A 320 -2.11 -8.61 -14.75
CA VAL A 320 -1.17 -7.70 -14.08
C VAL A 320 -0.32 -8.51 -13.10
N LYS A 321 1.01 -8.32 -13.13
CA LYS A 321 1.95 -8.95 -12.19
C LYS A 321 1.99 -8.15 -10.89
N PHE A 322 1.86 -8.82 -9.75
CA PHE A 322 1.97 -8.24 -8.41
C PHE A 322 3.20 -8.80 -7.67
N SER A 323 3.90 -7.94 -6.93
CA SER A 323 4.89 -8.32 -5.94
C SER A 323 4.59 -7.59 -4.63
N THR A 324 4.20 -8.34 -3.60
CA THR A 324 3.95 -7.81 -2.24
C THR A 324 5.19 -8.09 -1.39
N VAL A 325 5.71 -7.07 -0.71
CA VAL A 325 6.77 -7.21 0.31
C VAL A 325 6.13 -7.01 1.68
N MET A 326 5.93 -8.10 2.43
CA MET A 326 5.48 -8.04 3.83
C MET A 326 6.69 -8.03 4.78
N ASP A 327 6.74 -7.05 5.69
CA ASP A 327 7.68 -7.00 6.81
C ASP A 327 7.01 -7.63 8.04
N THR A 328 7.42 -8.84 8.41
CA THR A 328 7.10 -9.41 9.72
C THR A 328 8.04 -8.78 10.74
N LYS A 329 7.51 -7.89 11.60
CA LYS A 329 8.22 -7.33 12.74
C LYS A 329 8.83 -8.43 13.62
N ASN A 330 10.09 -8.76 13.41
CA ASN A 330 10.92 -9.39 14.42
C ASN A 330 11.36 -8.30 15.40
N ARG A 331 10.58 -8.13 16.48
CA ARG A 331 11.12 -7.65 17.75
C ARG A 331 11.48 -8.87 18.57
N LEU A 332 12.77 -9.21 18.59
CA LEU A 332 13.39 -9.94 19.69
C LEU A 332 14.67 -9.18 20.08
N SER A 333 14.82 -9.05 21.40
CA SER A 333 15.73 -8.22 22.22
C SER A 333 15.54 -6.71 22.12
#